data_AF-A0A9X2PHP9-F1
#
_entry.id   AF-A0A9X2PHP9-F1
#
_cell.length_a   1.000
_cell.length_b   1.000
_cell.length_c   1.000
_cell.angle_alpha   90.00
_cell.angle_beta   90.00
_cell.angle_gamma   90.00
#
_symmetry.space_group_name_H-M   'P 1'
#
loop_
_entity.id
_entity.type
_entity.pdbx_description
1 polymer ?
#
loop_
_entity_poly.entity_id
_entity_poly.type
_entity_poly.pdbx_seq_one_letter_code
_entity_poly.pdbx_strand_id
1 'polypeptide(L)' 'MKTSHSPVAAASHESTASRAVQLTFVALLGVFVIGGVGFSHISAVHNASHDVRHANAFPCH' A
#
# COMPACT_ATOMS: atom_id res chain seq x y z
N MET A 1 7.78 27.08 -32.84
CA MET A 1 7.46 27.47 -31.46
C MET A 1 6.73 26.32 -30.78
N LYS A 2 7.34 25.67 -29.79
CA LYS A 2 6.70 24.63 -28.96
C LYS A 2 7.03 24.99 -27.51
N THR A 3 6.03 25.47 -26.78
CA THR A 3 6.17 25.89 -25.38
C THR A 3 6.34 24.65 -24.51
N SER A 4 7.42 24.59 -23.73
CA SER A 4 7.62 23.55 -22.72
C SER A 4 6.90 23.96 -21.44
N HIS A 5 5.92 23.17 -21.00
CA HIS A 5 5.33 23.33 -19.67
C HIS A 5 6.18 22.54 -18.67
N SER A 6 7.02 23.25 -17.90
CA SER A 6 7.65 22.68 -16.71
C SER A 6 6.58 22.43 -15.64
N PRO A 7 6.42 21.21 -15.12
CA PRO A 7 5.65 21.04 -13.90
C PRO A 7 6.43 21.74 -12.78
N VAL A 8 5.91 22.88 -12.32
CA VAL A 8 6.27 23.39 -10.99
C VAL A 8 5.66 22.42 -9.99
N ALA A 9 6.35 21.32 -9.74
CA ALA A 9 6.20 20.58 -8.51
C ALA A 9 6.75 21.51 -7.42
N ALA A 10 5.85 22.18 -6.72
CA ALA A 10 6.19 22.82 -5.45
C ALA A 10 6.78 21.73 -4.56
N ALA A 11 8.11 21.71 -4.41
CA ALA A 11 8.78 20.79 -3.51
C ALA A 11 8.41 21.21 -2.08
N SER A 12 7.34 20.62 -1.55
CA SER A 12 6.98 20.75 -0.15
C SER A 12 8.11 20.15 0.69
N HIS A 13 8.72 20.97 1.54
CA HIS A 13 9.77 20.55 2.47
C HIS A 13 9.12 19.75 3.60
N GLU A 14 8.78 18.49 3.32
CA GLU A 14 8.34 17.57 4.36
C GLU A 14 9.51 17.27 5.28
N SER A 15 9.29 17.47 6.58
CA SER A 15 10.29 17.09 7.57
C SER A 15 10.48 15.57 7.57
N THR A 16 11.70 15.12 7.92
CA THR A 16 11.97 13.69 8.12
C THR A 16 11.03 13.07 9.15
N ALA A 17 10.62 13.84 10.16
CA ALA A 17 9.63 13.40 11.14
C ALA A 17 8.24 13.17 10.53
N SER A 18 7.78 14.07 9.66
CA SER A 18 6.50 13.94 8.93
C SER A 18 6.49 12.66 8.07
N ARG A 19 7.58 12.40 7.35
CA ARG A 19 7.76 11.18 6.55
C ARG A 19 7.81 9.93 7.42
N ALA A 20 8.52 9.98 8.55
CA ALA A 20 8.59 8.86 9.47
C ALA A 20 7.20 8.48 10.00
N VAL A 21 6.39 9.46 10.40
CA VAL A 21 5.01 9.23 10.85
C VAL A 21 4.18 8.58 9.75
N GLN A 22 4.24 9.10 8.50
CA GLN A 22 3.50 8.51 7.37
C GLN A 22 3.91 7.05 7.12
N LEU A 23 5.22 6.75 7.11
CA LEU A 23 5.75 5.40 6.92
C LEU A 23 5.33 4.47 8.06
N THR A 24 5.37 4.96 9.31
CA THR A 24 4.90 4.17 10.46
C THR A 24 3.42 3.84 10.34
N PHE A 25 2.57 4.82 9.98
CA PHE A 25 1.14 4.56 9.79
C PHE A 25 0.86 3.57 8.67
N VAL A 26 1.57 3.67 7.53
CA VAL A 26 1.40 2.72 6.43
C VAL A 26 1.86 1.31 6.82
N ALA A 27 2.96 1.21 7.60
CA ALA A 27 3.45 -0.07 8.09
C ALA A 27 2.45 -0.71 9.08
N LEU A 28 1.94 0.08 10.03
CA LEU A 28 0.92 -0.38 10.98
C LEU A 28 -0.36 -0.81 10.26
N LEU A 29 -0.81 -0.05 9.26
CA LEU A 29 -1.96 -0.43 8.43
C LEU A 29 -1.69 -1.76 7.70
N GLY A 30 -0.52 -1.92 7.10
CA GLY A 30 -0.13 -3.18 6.44
C GLY A 30 -0.15 -4.37 7.40
N VAL A 31 0.44 -4.21 8.59
CA VAL A 31 0.42 -5.24 9.65
C VAL A 31 -1.01 -5.55 10.09
N PHE A 32 -1.85 -4.54 10.26
CA PHE A 32 -3.25 -4.71 10.62
C PHE A 32 -4.04 -5.50 9.57
N VAL A 33 -3.87 -5.18 8.28
CA VAL A 33 -4.56 -5.88 7.19
C VAL A 33 -4.11 -7.34 7.12
N ILE A 34 -2.79 -7.59 7.12
CA ILE A 34 -2.24 -8.95 7.05
C ILE A 34 -2.69 -9.78 8.26
N GLY A 35 -2.58 -9.22 9.47
CA GLY A 35 -3.00 -9.89 10.70
C GLY A 35 -4.52 -10.11 10.78
N GLY A 36 -5.29 -9.06 10.50
CA GLY A 36 -6.74 -9.07 10.64
C GLY A 36 -7.43 -9.98 9.64
N VAL A 37 -7.06 -9.91 8.37
CA VAL A 37 -7.66 -10.74 7.31
C VAL A 37 -7.08 -12.16 7.36
N GLY A 38 -5.76 -12.28 7.55
CA GLY A 38 -5.05 -13.57 7.57
C GLY A 38 -5.34 -14.45 8.78
N PHE A 39 -5.75 -13.90 9.93
CA PHE A 39 -6.16 -14.69 11.11
C PHE A 39 -7.64 -14.49 11.49
N SER A 40 -8.45 -13.99 10.55
CA SER A 40 -9.87 -13.79 10.80
C SER A 40 -10.59 -15.09 11.12
N HIS A 41 -11.48 -15.05 12.12
CA HIS A 41 -12.40 -16.15 12.39
C HIS A 41 -13.56 -16.23 11.37
N ILE A 42 -13.73 -15.18 10.54
CA ILE A 42 -14.72 -15.16 9.47
C ILE A 42 -14.11 -15.87 8.26
N SER A 43 -14.58 -17.09 7.98
CA SER A 43 -14.01 -17.95 6.93
C SER A 43 -13.96 -17.28 5.56
N ALA A 44 -14.95 -16.48 5.19
CA ALA A 44 -14.96 -15.76 3.90
C ALA A 44 -13.78 -14.78 3.76
N VAL A 45 -13.45 -14.05 4.82
CA VAL A 45 -12.38 -13.04 4.84
C VAL A 45 -11.01 -13.72 4.82
N HIS A 46 -10.84 -14.78 5.61
CA HIS A 46 -9.61 -15.59 5.62
C HIS A 46 -9.36 -16.27 4.26
N ASN A 47 -10.41 -16.86 3.66
CA ASN A 47 -10.31 -17.51 2.35
C ASN A 47 -9.95 -16.53 1.25
N ALA A 48 -10.54 -15.33 1.24
CA ALA A 48 -10.18 -14.28 0.29
C ALA A 48 -8.68 -13.92 0.35
N SER A 49 -8.06 -13.92 1.53
CA SER A 49 -6.60 -13.75 1.66
C SER A 49 -5.79 -14.88 1.04
N HIS A 50 -6.22 -16.12 1.20
CA HIS A 50 -5.58 -17.28 0.56
C HIS A 50 -5.75 -17.23 -0.96
N ASP A 51 -6.96 -16.91 -1.45
CA ASP A 51 -7.26 -16.80 -2.87
C ASP A 51 -6.41 -15.71 -3.54
N VAL A 52 -6.25 -14.55 -2.89
CA VAL A 52 -5.35 -13.48 -3.34
C VAL A 52 -3.90 -13.96 -3.34
N ARG A 53 -3.43 -14.64 -2.29
CA ARG A 53 -2.06 -15.19 -2.29
C ARG A 53 -1.84 -16.20 -3.44
N HIS A 54 -2.84 -17.01 -3.77
CA HIS A 54 -2.81 -17.93 -4.90
C HIS A 54 -2.86 -17.20 -6.25
N ALA A 55 -3.68 -16.14 -6.37
CA ALA A 55 -3.78 -15.32 -7.57
C ALA A 55 -2.51 -14.47 -7.81
N ASN A 56 -1.90 -13.93 -6.75
CA ASN A 56 -0.70 -13.10 -6.83
C ASN A 56 0.59 -13.90 -7.12
N ALA A 57 0.52 -15.24 -7.17
CA ALA A 57 1.59 -16.13 -7.65
C ALA A 57 1.63 -16.25 -9.20
N PHE A 58 1.16 -15.23 -9.91
CA PHE A 58 0.89 -15.24 -11.36
C PHE A 58 2.07 -15.75 -12.22
N PRO A 59 1.76 -16.55 -13.27
CA PRO A 59 1.67 -15.92 -14.59
C PRO A 59 0.26 -15.98 -15.20
N CYS A 60 -0.14 -14.88 -15.85
CA CYS A 60 -1.34 -14.77 -16.68
C CYS A 60 -1.08 -15.24 -18.12
N HIS A 61 -0.07 -16.10 -18.31
CA HIS A 61 0.18 -16.84 -19.53
C HIS A 61 0.56 -18.28 -19.17
#